data_AF-U2FMP6-F1
#
_entry.id   AF-U2FMP6-F1
#
_cell.length_a   1.000
_cell.length_b   1.000
_cell.length_c   1.000
_cell.angle_alpha   90.00
_cell.angle_beta   90.00
_cell.angle_gamma   90.00
#
_symmetry.space_group_name_H-M   'P 1'
#
loop_
_entity.id
_entity.type
_entity.pdbx_description
1 polymer ?
#
loop_
_entity_poly.entity_id
_entity_poly.type
_entity_poly.pdbx_seq_one_letter_code
_entity_poly.pdbx_strand_id
1 'polypeptide(L)'
;MKPLKPRYDKLSEEDFYLGFMLIVKERNPSLSKAISNDEIGEQTKQALDVALSFYDTSLQLVGDLNKLKDENKKLIDGFFKQRKRAKR
;
A
#
# COMPACT_ATOMS: atom_id res chain seq x y z
N MET A 1 -15.56 -15.00 -1.19
CA MET A 1 -14.71 -14.24 -0.23
C MET A 1 -15.13 -12.79 -0.26
N LYS A 2 -15.37 -12.14 0.89
CA LYS A 2 -15.44 -10.67 0.91
C LYS A 2 -14.07 -10.14 0.48
N PRO A 3 -13.98 -9.12 -0.38
CA PRO A 3 -12.69 -8.54 -0.71
C PRO A 3 -12.09 -8.00 0.59
N LEU A 4 -10.97 -8.58 1.03
CA LEU A 4 -10.15 -7.94 2.05
C LEU A 4 -9.78 -6.58 1.46
N LYS A 5 -10.42 -5.50 1.92
CA LYS A 5 -9.91 -4.15 1.64
C LYS A 5 -8.47 -4.16 2.15
N PRO A 6 -7.47 -4.05 1.28
CA PRO A 6 -6.10 -4.13 1.74
C PRO A 6 -5.84 -2.92 2.63
N ARG A 7 -5.32 -3.17 3.83
CA ARG A 7 -4.93 -2.12 4.78
C ARG A 7 -3.52 -1.65 4.42
N TYR A 8 -3.42 -1.00 3.27
CA TYR A 8 -2.15 -0.45 2.78
C TYR A 8 -1.54 0.53 3.80
N ASP A 9 -2.34 1.17 4.65
CA ASP A 9 -1.86 2.00 5.78
C ASP A 9 -1.05 1.25 6.85
N LYS A 10 -1.03 -0.10 6.82
CA LYS A 10 -0.39 -0.94 7.83
C LYS A 10 0.66 -1.90 7.26
N LEU A 11 0.81 -1.95 5.95
CA LEU A 11 1.75 -2.86 5.29
C LEU A 11 3.03 -2.09 5.01
N SER A 12 4.16 -2.68 5.39
CA SER A 12 5.49 -2.18 5.06
C SER A 12 5.87 -2.56 3.63
N GLU A 13 6.98 -1.99 3.14
CA GLU A 13 7.67 -2.42 1.92
C GLU A 13 8.02 -3.93 1.98
N GLU A 14 8.50 -4.39 3.13
CA GLU A 14 8.87 -5.79 3.36
C GLU A 14 7.66 -6.73 3.28
N ASP A 15 6.51 -6.33 3.84
CA ASP A 15 5.26 -7.10 3.73
C ASP A 15 4.82 -7.27 2.26
N PHE A 16 5.02 -6.24 1.45
CA PHE A 16 4.72 -6.30 0.03
C PHE A 16 5.72 -7.16 -0.73
N TYR A 17 7.01 -7.02 -0.46
CA TYR A 17 8.03 -7.86 -1.06
C TYR A 17 7.77 -9.34 -0.76
N LEU A 18 7.44 -9.67 0.49
CA LEU A 18 7.01 -11.01 0.90
C LEU A 18 5.76 -11.48 0.13
N GLY A 19 4.73 -10.64 0.06
CA GLY A 19 3.50 -10.94 -0.69
C GLY A 19 3.75 -11.18 -2.18
N PHE A 20 4.58 -10.34 -2.79
CA PHE A 20 5.02 -10.46 -4.18
C PHE A 20 5.79 -11.79 -4.38
N MET A 21 6.76 -12.08 -3.52
CA MET A 21 7.53 -13.33 -3.60
C MET A 21 6.67 -14.57 -3.43
N LEU A 22 5.61 -14.52 -2.61
CA LEU A 22 4.63 -15.62 -2.50
C LEU A 22 3.87 -15.84 -3.82
N ILE A 23 3.40 -14.76 -4.46
CA ILE A 23 2.72 -14.83 -5.76
C ILE A 23 3.67 -15.35 -6.83
N VAL A 24 4.90 -14.83 -6.89
CA VAL A 24 5.92 -15.29 -7.84
C VAL A 24 6.24 -16.76 -7.60
N LYS A 25 6.39 -17.19 -6.35
CA LYS A 25 6.64 -18.60 -6.01
C LYS A 25 5.51 -19.51 -6.46
N GLU A 26 4.25 -19.08 -6.32
CA GLU A 26 3.08 -19.85 -6.76
C GLU A 26 2.95 -19.91 -8.28
N ARG A 27 3.20 -18.79 -8.98
CA ARG A 27 3.01 -18.66 -10.43
C ARG A 27 4.21 -19.09 -11.26
N ASN A 28 5.42 -18.88 -10.74
CA ASN A 28 6.69 -19.17 -11.40
C ASN A 28 7.78 -19.48 -10.35
N PRO A 29 7.81 -20.72 -9.81
CA PRO A 29 8.77 -21.13 -8.79
C PRO A 29 10.24 -20.96 -9.23
N SER A 30 10.53 -21.17 -10.51
CA SER A 30 11.88 -21.02 -11.07
C SER A 30 12.35 -19.56 -10.99
N LEU A 31 11.47 -18.61 -11.30
CA LEU A 31 11.78 -17.18 -11.16
C LEU A 31 11.95 -16.81 -9.69
N SER A 32 11.10 -17.31 -8.78
CA SER A 32 11.27 -17.07 -7.34
C SER A 32 12.64 -17.55 -6.86
N LYS A 33 13.07 -18.74 -7.29
CA LYS A 33 14.39 -19.28 -6.94
C LYS A 33 15.52 -18.43 -7.53
N ALA A 34 15.41 -18.01 -8.79
CA ALA A 34 16.41 -17.17 -9.43
C ALA A 34 16.55 -15.81 -8.73
N ILE A 35 15.43 -15.18 -8.34
CA ILE A 35 15.43 -13.93 -7.56
C ILE A 35 16.11 -14.15 -6.20
N SER A 36 15.73 -15.20 -5.47
CA SER A 36 16.30 -15.49 -4.14
C SER A 36 17.80 -15.84 -4.17
N ASN A 37 18.30 -16.40 -5.28
CA ASN A 37 19.70 -16.75 -5.46
C ASN A 37 20.53 -15.64 -6.13
N ASP A 38 19.94 -14.49 -6.43
CA ASP A 38 20.55 -13.41 -7.23
C ASP A 38 21.05 -13.86 -8.63
N GLU A 39 20.43 -14.91 -9.19
CA GLU A 39 20.70 -15.47 -10.52
C GLU A 39 19.91 -14.75 -11.63
N ILE A 40 19.40 -13.55 -11.32
CA ILE A 40 18.63 -12.73 -12.25
C ILE A 40 19.53 -11.71 -12.97
N GLY A 41 19.24 -11.48 -14.24
CA GLY A 41 19.95 -10.45 -15.02
C GLY A 41 19.66 -9.03 -14.53
N GLU A 42 20.54 -8.11 -14.89
CA GLU A 42 20.48 -6.69 -14.49
C GLU A 42 19.13 -6.03 -14.83
N GLN A 43 18.58 -6.34 -16.02
CA GLN A 43 17.27 -5.83 -16.43
C GLN A 43 16.14 -6.24 -15.48
N THR A 44 16.19 -7.48 -14.97
CA THR A 44 15.19 -7.98 -14.02
C THR A 44 15.37 -7.33 -12.64
N LYS A 45 16.62 -7.09 -12.21
CA LYS A 45 16.91 -6.37 -10.96
C LYS A 45 16.33 -4.95 -11.00
N GLN A 46 16.58 -4.23 -12.10
CA GLN A 46 16.04 -2.88 -12.31
C GLN A 46 14.50 -2.87 -12.37
N ALA A 47 13.89 -3.85 -13.03
CA ALA A 47 12.43 -3.96 -13.07
C ALA A 47 11.84 -4.21 -11.67
N LEU A 48 12.50 -5.02 -10.84
CA LEU A 48 12.09 -5.28 -9.47
C LEU A 48 12.22 -4.04 -8.59
N ASP A 49 13.33 -3.31 -8.70
CA ASP A 49 13.58 -2.06 -7.99
C ASP A 49 12.54 -0.98 -8.33
N VAL A 50 12.21 -0.83 -9.62
CA VAL A 50 11.14 0.06 -10.07
C VAL A 50 9.79 -0.36 -9.48
N ALA A 51 9.48 -1.67 -9.45
CA ALA A 51 8.22 -2.14 -8.87
C ALA A 51 8.11 -1.86 -7.36
N LEU A 52 9.21 -2.00 -6.62
CA LEU A 52 9.27 -1.68 -5.19
C LEU A 52 9.11 -0.18 -4.93
N SER A 53 9.82 0.66 -5.69
CA SER A 53 9.68 2.13 -5.56
C SER A 53 8.27 2.64 -5.90
N PHE A 54 7.58 2.02 -6.87
CA PHE A 54 6.16 2.31 -7.13
C PHE A 54 5.26 1.94 -5.95
N TYR A 55 5.56 0.84 -5.25
CA TYR A 55 4.80 0.44 -4.08
C TYR A 55 4.99 1.41 -2.92
N ASP A 56 6.22 1.81 -2.62
CA ASP A 56 6.52 2.82 -1.59
C ASP A 56 5.81 4.14 -1.82
N THR A 57 5.85 4.61 -3.08
CA THR A 57 5.12 5.82 -3.47
C THR A 57 3.62 5.64 -3.26
N SER A 58 3.08 4.47 -3.59
CA SER A 58 1.66 4.16 -3.38
C SER A 58 1.29 4.13 -1.89
N LEU A 59 2.16 3.59 -1.03
CA LEU A 59 1.97 3.60 0.43
C LEU A 59 1.92 5.03 0.98
N GLN A 60 2.85 5.89 0.55
CA GLN A 60 2.86 7.30 0.96
C GLN A 60 1.56 8.00 0.58
N LEU A 61 1.11 7.82 -0.66
CA LEU A 61 -0.16 8.38 -1.15
C LEU A 61 -1.37 7.90 -0.34
N VAL A 62 -1.43 6.60 -0.01
CA VAL A 62 -2.52 6.07 0.83
C VAL A 62 -2.48 6.65 2.25
N GLY A 63 -1.28 6.80 2.81
CA GLY A 63 -1.09 7.46 4.12
C GLY A 63 -1.66 8.87 4.12
N ASP A 64 -1.33 9.67 3.11
CA ASP A 64 -1.79 11.06 3.01
C ASP A 64 -3.29 11.15 2.72
N LEU A 65 -3.84 10.28 1.87
CA LEU A 65 -5.28 10.19 1.64
C LEU A 65 -6.05 9.86 2.93
N ASN A 66 -5.51 8.98 3.78
CA ASN A 66 -6.14 8.67 5.05
C ASN A 66 -6.11 9.85 6.03
N LYS A 67 -5.00 10.59 6.12
CA LYS A 67 -4.93 11.82 6.93
C LYS A 67 -5.96 12.84 6.46
N LEU A 68 -6.03 13.10 5.15
CA LEU A 68 -7.00 14.03 4.56
C LEU A 68 -8.45 13.61 4.84
N LYS A 69 -8.74 12.30 4.76
CA LYS A 69 -10.07 11.77 5.09
C LYS A 69 -10.43 12.05 6.56
N ASP A 70 -9.49 11.86 7.48
CA ASP A 70 -9.72 12.08 8.90
C ASP A 70 -9.87 13.57 9.25
N GLU A 71 -9.11 14.45 8.60
CA GLU A 71 -9.26 15.90 8.70
C GLU A 71 -10.61 16.38 8.17
N ASN A 72 -11.01 15.93 6.98
CA ASN A 72 -12.33 16.23 6.42
C ASN A 72 -13.46 15.80 7.35
N LYS A 73 -13.34 14.62 7.96
CA LYS A 73 -14.32 14.14 8.95
C LYS A 73 -14.42 15.10 10.15
N LYS A 74 -13.29 15.52 10.72
CA LYS A 74 -13.26 16.47 11.84
C LYS A 74 -13.91 17.81 11.48
N LEU A 75 -13.63 18.34 10.28
CA LEU A 75 -14.20 19.60 9.80
C LEU A 75 -15.72 19.51 9.65
N ILE A 76 -16.21 18.44 9.01
CA ILE A 76 -17.65 18.20 8.82
C ILE A 76 -18.36 18.05 10.17
N ASP A 77 -17.80 17.25 11.08
CA ASP A 77 -18.36 17.06 12.42
C ASP A 77 -18.39 18.38 13.21
N GLY A 78 -17.34 19.20 13.08
CA GLY A 78 -17.26 20.54 13.66
C GLY A 78 -18.36 21.47 13.15
N PHE A 79 -18.54 21.52 11.83
CA PHE A 79 -19.58 22.32 11.18
C PHE A 79 -20.99 21.96 11.69
N PHE A 80 -21.32 20.66 11.74
CA PHE A 80 -22.63 20.22 12.23
C PHE A 80 -22.84 20.48 13.72
N LYS A 81 -21.79 20.38 14.55
CA LYS A 81 -21.86 20.77 15.97
C LYS A 81 -22.16 22.25 16.16
N GLN A 82 -21.49 23.13 15.41
CA GLN A 82 -21.76 24.57 15.46
C GLN A 82 -23.19 24.90 15.01
N ARG A 83 -23.65 24.30 13.91
CA ARG A 83 -25.02 24.49 13.41
C ARG A 83 -26.09 24.05 14.42
N LYS A 84 -25.86 22.97 15.18
CA LYS A 84 -26.78 22.53 16.24
C LYS A 84 -26.83 23.51 17.42
N ARG A 85 -25.69 24.12 17.77
CA ARG A 85 -25.61 25.13 18.85
C ARG A 85 -26.32 26.43 18.46
N ALA A 86 -26.18 26.89 17.22
CA ALA A 86 -26.85 28.11 16.74
C ALA A 86 -28.39 28.00 16.63
N LYS A 87 -28.94 26.78 16.73
CA LYS A 87 -30.39 26.51 16.74
C LYS A 87 -30.99 26.38 18.14
N ARG A 88 -30.17 26.44 19.19
CA ARG A 88 -30.59 26.47 20.60
C ARG A 88 -30.50 27.90 21.11
#